data_AF-A0A7K5TUL3-F1
#
_entry.id   AF-A0A7K5TUL3-F1
#
_cell.length_a   1.000
_cell.length_b   1.000
_cell.length_c   1.000
_cell.angle_alpha   90.00
_cell.angle_beta   90.00
_cell.angle_gamma   90.00
#
_symmetry.space_group_name_H-M   'P 1'
#
loop_
_entity.id
_entity.type
_entity.pdbx_description
1 polymer ?
#
loop_
_entity_poly.entity_id
_entity_poly.type
_entity_poly.pdbx_seq_one_letter_code
_entity_poly.pdbx_strand_id
1 'polypeptide(L)'
;GMDSSLSRVLQNFETALRENVTINGQPWEEAADDPSPPSGSSLKILEDQFDELIVETATKRKQWPKKILVHAIQTMKAEQEMLKLYKPVVTPEEIRSQPSQDAHIADLKQVAEVVSKQISAAMKSLPTLTERAEGLSQVLTWQPTLELCKLRQEIFAGSKAKEENNSQNFVPPGEVTPTDTDTSKIPHVLLKRKKAADSPERKRYPLRRRKITL
;
A
#
# COMPACT_ATOMS: atom_id res chain seq x y z
N GLY A 1 -23.27 -106.71 20.30
CA GLY A 1 -24.71 -106.94 20.56
C GLY A 1 -25.36 -105.62 20.90
N MET A 2 -25.43 -105.27 22.18
CA MET A 2 -25.90 -103.95 22.62
C MET A 2 -24.88 -102.82 22.35
N ASP A 3 -23.59 -103.04 22.60
CA ASP A 3 -22.55 -101.99 22.50
C ASP A 3 -22.43 -101.42 21.08
N SER A 4 -22.53 -102.29 20.08
CA SER A 4 -22.61 -101.94 18.66
C SER A 4 -23.84 -101.10 18.31
N SER A 5 -24.95 -101.29 19.03
CA SER A 5 -26.18 -100.52 18.85
C SER A 5 -26.11 -99.16 19.54
N LEU A 6 -25.53 -99.10 20.74
CA LEU A 6 -25.29 -97.84 21.48
C LEU A 6 -24.31 -96.94 20.73
N SER A 7 -23.20 -97.48 20.23
CA SER A 7 -22.23 -96.75 19.41
C SER A 7 -22.88 -96.12 18.17
N ARG A 8 -23.74 -96.87 17.46
CA ARG A 8 -24.48 -96.36 16.30
C ARG A 8 -25.50 -95.27 16.67
N VAL A 9 -26.16 -95.37 17.83
CA VAL A 9 -27.09 -94.33 18.31
C VAL A 9 -26.35 -93.06 18.67
N LEU A 10 -25.18 -93.15 19.32
CA LEU A 10 -24.34 -91.99 19.64
C LEU A 10 -23.80 -91.32 18.37
N GLN A 11 -23.31 -92.10 17.40
CA GLN A 11 -22.83 -91.57 16.13
C GLN A 11 -23.94 -90.84 15.35
N ASN A 12 -25.14 -91.42 15.28
CA ASN A 12 -26.29 -90.75 14.64
C ASN A 12 -26.69 -89.45 15.35
N PHE A 13 -26.61 -89.41 16.68
CA PHE A 13 -26.90 -88.22 17.47
C PHE A 13 -25.86 -87.11 17.27
N GLU A 14 -24.57 -87.48 17.22
CA GLU A 14 -23.48 -86.53 16.91
C GLU A 14 -23.62 -85.95 15.50
N THR A 15 -23.89 -86.78 14.48
CA THR A 15 -24.15 -86.31 13.11
C THR A 15 -25.33 -85.34 13.07
N ALA A 16 -26.44 -85.67 13.74
CA ALA A 16 -27.60 -84.78 13.80
C ALA A 16 -27.29 -83.42 14.48
N LEU A 17 -26.42 -83.39 15.50
CA LEU A 17 -25.95 -82.13 16.10
C LEU A 17 -25.09 -81.32 15.13
N ARG A 18 -24.11 -81.96 14.44
CA ARG A 18 -23.24 -81.29 13.44
C ARG A 18 -24.04 -80.69 12.28
N GLU A 19 -25.10 -81.36 11.82
CA GLU A 19 -25.95 -80.87 10.74
C GLU A 19 -26.86 -79.68 11.15
N ASN A 20 -27.22 -79.57 12.43
CA ASN A 20 -28.19 -78.57 12.92
C ASN A 20 -27.55 -77.39 13.67
N VAL A 21 -26.25 -77.44 13.96
CA VAL A 21 -25.51 -76.34 14.62
C VAL A 21 -24.59 -75.65 13.61
N THR A 22 -24.61 -74.31 13.60
CA THR A 22 -23.68 -73.48 12.84
C THR A 22 -22.70 -72.79 13.78
N ILE A 23 -21.43 -72.70 13.36
CA ILE A 23 -20.37 -71.98 14.07
C ILE A 23 -20.03 -70.77 13.21
N ASN A 24 -20.11 -69.56 13.78
CA ASN A 24 -19.91 -68.30 13.07
C ASN A 24 -20.75 -68.14 11.77
N GLY A 25 -21.93 -68.80 11.72
CA GLY A 25 -22.81 -68.79 10.54
C GLY A 25 -22.35 -69.69 9.38
N GLN A 26 -21.37 -70.57 9.59
CA GLN A 26 -20.99 -71.64 8.67
C GLN A 26 -21.48 -73.00 9.22
N PRO A 27 -21.80 -73.98 8.35
CA PRO A 27 -22.10 -75.35 8.81
C PRO A 27 -20.87 -75.97 9.48
N TRP A 28 -21.09 -76.93 10.38
CA TRP A 28 -20.04 -77.47 11.25
C TRP A 28 -18.80 -78.02 10.52
N GLU A 29 -18.96 -78.55 9.31
CA GLU A 29 -17.84 -79.07 8.49
C GLU A 29 -17.02 -77.97 7.76
N GLU A 30 -17.61 -76.78 7.54
CA GLU A 30 -16.96 -75.64 6.85
C GLU A 30 -16.48 -74.55 7.81
N ALA A 31 -17.05 -74.52 9.02
CA ALA A 31 -16.50 -73.75 10.11
C ALA A 31 -15.08 -74.25 10.41
N ALA A 32 -14.09 -73.40 10.14
CA ALA A 32 -12.72 -73.70 10.50
C ALA A 32 -12.67 -74.03 12.00
N ASP A 33 -12.16 -75.23 12.35
CA ASP A 33 -11.79 -75.57 13.72
C ASP A 33 -10.97 -74.41 14.29
N ASP A 34 -11.46 -73.85 15.40
CA ASP A 34 -10.88 -72.68 16.06
C ASP A 34 -9.37 -72.94 16.25
N PRO A 35 -8.48 -72.13 15.62
CA PRO A 35 -7.23 -72.64 15.10
C PRO A 35 -6.39 -73.25 16.20
N SER A 36 -6.27 -74.59 16.15
CA SER A 36 -5.42 -75.35 17.07
C SER A 36 -4.06 -74.65 17.15
N PRO A 37 -3.51 -74.40 18.35
CA PRO A 37 -2.33 -73.56 18.51
C PRO A 37 -1.26 -74.02 17.51
N PRO A 38 -0.73 -73.11 16.67
CA PRO A 38 0.03 -73.49 15.48
C PRO A 38 1.11 -74.48 15.88
N SER A 39 1.07 -75.67 15.27
CA SER A 39 2.05 -76.74 15.51
C SER A 39 3.44 -76.12 15.61
N GLY A 40 4.20 -76.39 16.67
CA GLY A 40 5.38 -75.58 17.01
C GLY A 40 6.39 -75.39 15.87
N SER A 41 6.41 -76.28 14.88
CA SER A 41 7.13 -76.12 13.61
C SER A 41 6.67 -74.94 12.75
N SER A 42 5.36 -74.70 12.56
CA SER A 42 4.85 -73.58 11.75
C SER A 42 5.04 -72.23 12.44
N LEU A 43 4.88 -72.18 13.76
CA LEU A 43 5.22 -70.99 14.55
C LEU A 43 6.70 -70.64 14.40
N LYS A 44 7.60 -71.63 14.53
CA LYS A 44 9.05 -71.40 14.42
C LYS A 44 9.47 -70.96 13.02
N ILE A 45 8.86 -71.50 11.96
CA ILE A 45 9.12 -71.05 10.57
C ILE A 45 8.70 -69.58 10.37
N LEU A 46 7.57 -69.17 10.96
CA LEU A 46 7.11 -67.79 10.90
C LEU A 46 8.02 -66.84 11.71
N GLU A 47 8.50 -67.28 12.87
CA GLU A 47 9.46 -66.55 13.70
C GLU A 47 10.81 -66.38 12.97
N ASP A 48 11.38 -67.46 12.41
CA ASP A 48 12.60 -67.42 11.60
C ASP A 48 12.48 -66.42 10.42
N GLN A 49 11.33 -66.40 9.71
CA GLN A 49 11.05 -65.44 8.63
C GLN A 49 10.89 -64.00 9.13
N PHE A 50 10.28 -63.80 10.29
CA PHE A 50 10.10 -62.47 10.88
C PHE A 50 11.44 -61.88 11.30
N ASP A 51 12.31 -62.67 11.94
CA ASP A 51 13.66 -62.25 12.33
C ASP A 51 14.53 -61.91 11.10
N GLU A 52 14.44 -62.68 10.01
CA GLU A 52 15.09 -62.34 8.74
C GLU A 52 14.65 -60.96 8.24
N LEU A 53 13.34 -60.69 8.20
CA LEU A 53 12.79 -59.39 7.78
C LEU A 53 13.17 -58.24 8.72
N ILE A 54 13.24 -58.48 10.03
CA ILE A 54 13.70 -57.50 11.02
C ILE A 54 15.18 -57.16 10.78
N VAL A 55 16.04 -58.15 10.58
CA VAL A 55 17.47 -57.96 10.28
C VAL A 55 17.68 -57.27 8.93
N GLU A 56 16.96 -57.69 7.88
CA GLU A 56 17.03 -57.04 6.56
C GLU A 56 16.57 -55.58 6.63
N THR A 57 15.47 -55.31 7.35
CA THR A 57 14.94 -53.95 7.52
C THR A 57 15.90 -53.08 8.36
N ALA A 58 16.46 -53.61 9.44
CA ALA A 58 17.42 -52.89 10.29
C ALA A 58 18.73 -52.58 9.54
N THR A 59 19.26 -53.55 8.78
CA THR A 59 20.45 -53.34 7.93
C THR A 59 20.17 -52.36 6.80
N LYS A 60 18.98 -52.42 6.16
CA LYS A 60 18.54 -51.43 5.16
C LYS A 60 18.53 -50.01 5.75
N ARG A 61 17.83 -49.80 6.87
CA ARG A 61 17.75 -48.51 7.58
C ARG A 61 19.13 -47.98 8.01
N LYS A 62 20.07 -48.86 8.38
CA LYS A 62 21.43 -48.48 8.81
C LYS A 62 22.39 -48.13 7.65
N GLN A 63 22.30 -48.86 6.53
CA GLN A 63 23.29 -48.78 5.45
C GLN A 63 22.85 -47.89 4.28
N TRP A 64 21.59 -47.99 3.84
CA TRP A 64 21.17 -47.37 2.58
C TRP A 64 21.15 -45.83 2.62
N PRO A 65 20.75 -45.14 3.71
CA PRO A 65 20.88 -43.69 3.78
C PRO A 65 22.31 -43.20 3.54
N LYS A 66 23.33 -43.97 3.99
CA LYS A 66 24.75 -43.64 3.76
C LYS A 66 25.15 -43.83 2.29
N LYS A 67 24.69 -44.90 1.64
CA LYS A 67 24.93 -45.14 0.20
C LYS A 67 24.26 -44.07 -0.67
N ILE A 68 23.00 -43.76 -0.39
CA ILE A 68 22.22 -42.71 -1.08
C ILE A 68 22.90 -41.34 -0.92
N LEU A 69 23.34 -41.00 0.30
CA LEU A 69 24.03 -39.74 0.57
C LEU A 69 25.32 -39.57 -0.25
N VAL A 70 26.12 -40.64 -0.40
CA VAL A 70 27.34 -40.60 -1.23
C VAL A 70 27.00 -40.28 -2.69
N HIS A 71 26.00 -40.94 -3.26
CA HIS A 71 25.58 -40.67 -4.64
C HIS A 71 24.96 -39.28 -4.80
N ALA A 72 24.12 -38.82 -3.87
CA ALA A 72 23.57 -37.48 -3.90
C ALA A 72 24.67 -36.40 -3.89
N ILE A 73 25.69 -36.56 -3.03
CA ILE A 73 26.85 -35.65 -2.99
C ILE A 73 27.65 -35.68 -4.30
N GLN A 74 27.80 -36.85 -4.94
CA GLN A 74 28.47 -36.98 -6.23
C GLN A 74 27.69 -36.24 -7.33
N THR A 75 26.38 -36.45 -7.43
CA THR A 75 25.51 -35.78 -8.42
C THR A 75 25.51 -34.26 -8.23
N MET A 76 25.28 -33.78 -7.00
CA MET A 76 25.28 -32.33 -6.71
C MET A 76 26.62 -31.66 -7.06
N LYS A 77 27.75 -32.34 -6.83
CA LYS A 77 29.07 -31.83 -7.25
C LYS A 77 29.20 -31.81 -8.77
N ALA A 78 28.76 -32.85 -9.47
CA ALA A 78 28.81 -32.89 -10.93
C ALA A 78 27.95 -31.77 -11.57
N GLU A 79 26.74 -31.54 -11.04
CA GLU A 79 25.88 -30.42 -11.44
C GLU A 79 26.55 -29.06 -11.18
N GLN A 80 27.21 -28.90 -10.03
CA GLN A 80 27.95 -27.68 -9.70
C GLN A 80 29.15 -27.44 -10.62
N GLU A 81 29.94 -28.48 -10.97
CA GLU A 81 31.04 -28.34 -11.94
C GLU A 81 30.49 -28.01 -13.35
N MET A 82 29.39 -28.64 -13.77
CA MET A 82 28.73 -28.31 -15.03
C MET A 82 28.24 -26.85 -15.06
N LEU A 83 27.74 -26.33 -13.94
CA LEU A 83 27.35 -24.93 -13.81
C LEU A 83 28.55 -23.95 -13.89
N LYS A 84 29.76 -24.34 -13.46
CA LYS A 84 30.96 -23.50 -13.66
C LYS A 84 31.35 -23.37 -15.13
N LEU A 85 31.03 -24.35 -15.96
CA LEU A 85 31.25 -24.32 -17.41
C LEU A 85 30.20 -23.46 -18.14
N TYR A 86 29.09 -23.12 -17.48
CA TYR A 86 28.05 -22.26 -18.05
C TYR A 86 28.54 -20.81 -18.18
N LYS A 87 28.75 -20.37 -19.42
CA LYS A 87 28.88 -18.95 -19.75
C LYS A 87 27.47 -18.38 -20.03
N PRO A 88 27.04 -17.30 -19.37
CA PRO A 88 25.79 -16.63 -19.70
C PRO A 88 25.76 -16.23 -21.18
N VAL A 89 24.81 -16.78 -21.93
CA VAL A 89 24.69 -16.55 -23.39
C VAL A 89 24.21 -15.13 -23.70
N VAL A 90 23.60 -14.44 -22.72
CA VAL A 90 23.13 -13.06 -22.84
C VAL A 90 24.07 -12.16 -22.04
N THR A 91 24.91 -11.40 -22.75
CA THR A 91 25.58 -10.23 -22.18
C THR A 91 24.52 -9.17 -21.85
N PRO A 92 24.51 -8.56 -20.65
CA PRO A 92 23.56 -7.50 -20.33
C PRO A 92 23.78 -6.32 -21.28
N GLU A 93 22.71 -5.92 -21.98
CA GLU A 93 22.75 -4.82 -22.95
C GLU A 93 22.85 -3.47 -22.22
N GLU A 94 23.93 -2.72 -22.46
CA GLU A 94 24.12 -1.39 -21.88
C GLU A 94 23.11 -0.40 -22.49
N ILE A 95 22.07 -0.07 -21.71
CA ILE A 95 21.07 0.94 -22.08
C ILE A 95 21.73 2.32 -22.06
N ARG A 96 22.25 2.76 -23.20
CA ARG A 96 22.81 4.11 -23.39
C ARG A 96 21.69 5.14 -23.42
N SER A 97 21.77 6.15 -22.55
CA SER A 97 20.86 7.29 -22.58
C SER A 97 21.05 8.13 -23.85
N GLN A 98 19.95 8.58 -24.44
CA GLN A 98 19.91 9.14 -25.79
C GLN A 98 20.39 10.61 -25.78
N PRO A 99 21.42 10.99 -26.57
CA PRO A 99 22.13 12.27 -26.44
C PRO A 99 21.36 13.50 -26.95
N SER A 100 20.15 13.34 -27.47
CA SER A 100 19.35 14.45 -28.01
C SER A 100 18.67 15.32 -26.94
N GLN A 101 18.59 14.86 -25.68
CA GLN A 101 17.87 15.58 -24.63
C GLN A 101 18.59 16.87 -24.19
N ASP A 102 19.91 16.90 -24.17
CA ASP A 102 20.69 18.02 -23.62
C ASP A 102 20.49 19.33 -24.40
N ALA A 103 20.36 19.25 -25.73
CA ALA A 103 20.08 20.41 -26.58
C ALA A 103 18.69 21.03 -26.29
N HIS A 104 17.67 20.19 -26.09
CA HIS A 104 16.32 20.65 -25.74
C HIS A 104 16.26 21.23 -24.31
N ILE A 105 17.04 20.68 -23.38
CA ILE A 105 17.15 21.20 -22.01
C ILE A 105 17.84 22.57 -21.99
N ALA A 106 18.88 22.76 -22.81
CA ALA A 106 19.58 24.03 -22.94
C ALA A 106 18.68 25.14 -23.53
N ASP A 107 17.94 24.85 -24.60
CA ASP A 107 16.98 25.78 -25.22
C ASP A 107 15.87 26.17 -24.22
N LEU A 108 15.24 25.20 -23.57
CA LEU A 108 14.21 25.44 -22.56
C LEU A 108 14.71 26.33 -21.41
N LYS A 109 15.97 26.13 -20.97
CA LYS A 109 16.61 26.98 -19.95
C LYS A 109 16.80 28.41 -20.44
N GLN A 110 17.24 28.61 -21.68
CA GLN A 110 17.42 29.93 -22.28
C GLN A 110 16.07 30.68 -22.38
N VAL A 111 15.02 30.00 -22.84
CA VAL A 111 13.65 30.55 -22.90
C VAL A 111 13.17 30.95 -21.51
N ALA A 112 13.36 30.09 -20.50
CA ALA A 112 12.98 30.38 -19.12
C ALA A 112 13.71 31.61 -18.54
N GLU A 113 15.01 31.78 -18.82
CA GLU A 113 15.76 32.98 -18.42
C GLU A 113 15.24 34.27 -19.07
N VAL A 114 14.92 34.23 -20.37
CA VAL A 114 14.39 35.40 -21.10
C VAL A 114 13.03 35.81 -20.53
N VAL A 115 12.12 34.85 -20.34
CA VAL A 115 10.80 35.09 -19.75
C VAL A 115 10.91 35.62 -18.32
N SER A 116 11.82 35.07 -17.50
CA SER A 116 12.08 35.56 -16.14
C SER A 116 12.56 37.02 -16.11
N LYS A 117 13.48 37.40 -17.02
CA LYS A 117 13.95 38.79 -17.18
C LYS A 117 12.82 39.73 -17.60
N GLN A 118 11.96 39.32 -18.53
CA GLN A 118 10.78 40.10 -18.95
C GLN A 118 9.77 40.31 -17.80
N ILE A 119 9.45 39.25 -17.05
CA ILE A 119 8.57 39.34 -15.87
C ILE A 119 9.16 40.28 -14.82
N SER A 120 10.46 40.18 -14.52
CA SER A 120 11.14 41.07 -13.58
C SER A 120 11.11 42.54 -14.02
N ALA A 121 11.29 42.81 -15.31
CA ALA A 121 11.17 44.15 -15.87
C ALA A 121 9.74 44.71 -15.76
N ALA A 122 8.73 43.90 -16.10
CA ALA A 122 7.31 44.28 -15.98
C ALA A 122 6.92 44.54 -14.51
N MET A 123 7.36 43.71 -13.57
CA MET A 123 7.12 43.91 -12.14
C MET A 123 7.76 45.20 -11.60
N LYS A 124 8.85 45.69 -12.20
CA LYS A 124 9.48 46.96 -11.83
C LYS A 124 8.78 48.17 -12.46
N SER A 125 8.24 48.05 -13.68
CA SER A 125 7.56 49.17 -14.36
C SER A 125 6.11 49.36 -13.92
N LEU A 126 5.40 48.27 -13.58
CA LEU A 126 3.98 48.31 -13.20
C LEU A 126 3.65 49.32 -12.07
N PRO A 127 4.37 49.35 -10.93
CA PRO A 127 4.08 50.33 -9.86
C PRO A 127 4.15 51.79 -10.34
N THR A 128 5.15 52.13 -11.16
CA THR A 128 5.31 53.49 -11.69
C THR A 128 4.22 53.90 -12.68
N LEU A 129 3.62 52.92 -13.37
CA LEU A 129 2.47 53.15 -14.25
C LEU A 129 1.19 53.36 -13.42
N THR A 130 1.00 52.56 -12.36
CA THR A 130 -0.12 52.71 -11.42
C THR A 130 -0.08 54.08 -10.73
N GLU A 131 1.07 54.50 -10.21
CA GLU A 131 1.26 55.82 -9.58
C GLU A 131 0.91 56.98 -10.53
N ARG A 132 1.33 56.90 -11.80
CA ARG A 132 0.96 57.90 -12.82
C ARG A 132 -0.53 57.89 -13.12
N ALA A 133 -1.16 56.72 -13.21
CA ALA A 133 -2.59 56.60 -13.45
C ALA A 133 -3.41 57.17 -12.28
N GLU A 134 -2.96 56.94 -11.04
CA GLU A 134 -3.55 57.52 -9.83
C GLU A 134 -3.37 59.04 -9.77
N GLY A 135 -2.18 59.56 -10.07
CA GLY A 135 -1.95 61.01 -10.15
C GLY A 135 -2.86 61.69 -11.18
N LEU A 136 -3.05 61.08 -12.36
CA LEU A 136 -3.98 61.58 -13.37
C LEU A 136 -5.45 61.50 -12.92
N SER A 137 -5.85 60.44 -12.22
CA SER A 137 -7.22 60.32 -11.71
C SER A 137 -7.52 61.37 -10.63
N GLN A 138 -6.56 61.71 -9.78
CA GLN A 138 -6.69 62.80 -8.82
C GLN A 138 -6.87 64.16 -9.52
N VAL A 139 -6.05 64.48 -10.53
CA VAL A 139 -6.18 65.75 -11.30
C VAL A 139 -7.57 65.89 -11.94
N LEU A 140 -8.06 64.83 -12.59
CA LEU A 140 -9.40 64.81 -13.18
C LEU A 140 -10.51 64.95 -12.13
N THR A 141 -10.29 64.43 -10.91
CA THR A 141 -11.23 64.58 -9.78
C THR A 141 -11.28 66.02 -9.25
N TRP A 142 -10.15 66.74 -9.23
CA TRP A 142 -10.08 68.13 -8.77
C TRP A 142 -10.55 69.15 -9.81
N GLN A 143 -10.59 68.80 -11.09
CA GLN A 143 -10.92 69.71 -12.19
C GLN A 143 -12.29 70.42 -12.03
N PRO A 144 -13.42 69.75 -11.69
CA PRO A 144 -14.70 70.43 -11.50
C PRO A 144 -14.68 71.43 -10.32
N THR A 145 -13.97 71.10 -9.25
CA THR A 145 -13.80 71.98 -8.09
C THR A 145 -13.02 73.24 -8.47
N LEU A 146 -11.98 73.10 -9.29
CA LEU A 146 -11.16 74.21 -9.76
C LEU A 146 -11.94 75.14 -10.71
N GLU A 147 -12.75 74.60 -11.62
CA GLU A 147 -13.65 75.41 -12.46
C GLU A 147 -14.75 76.11 -11.63
N LEU A 148 -15.31 75.45 -10.61
CA LEU A 148 -16.26 76.09 -9.70
C LEU A 148 -15.62 77.24 -8.89
N CYS A 149 -14.36 77.07 -8.47
CA CYS A 149 -13.59 78.13 -7.82
C CYS A 149 -13.34 79.32 -8.76
N LYS A 150 -12.96 79.09 -10.03
CA LYS A 150 -12.83 80.14 -11.05
C LYS A 150 -14.15 80.90 -11.25
N LEU A 151 -15.27 80.18 -11.45
CA LEU A 151 -16.58 80.80 -11.64
C LEU A 151 -16.99 81.68 -10.45
N ARG A 152 -16.79 81.19 -9.22
CA ARG A 152 -17.02 81.99 -8.00
C ARG A 152 -16.13 83.23 -7.99
N GLN A 153 -14.84 83.09 -8.28
CA GLN A 153 -13.91 84.21 -8.33
C GLN A 153 -14.30 85.25 -9.38
N GLU A 154 -14.77 84.83 -10.56
CA GLU A 154 -15.24 85.71 -11.63
C GLU A 154 -16.51 86.47 -11.23
N ILE A 155 -17.50 85.79 -10.63
CA ILE A 155 -18.72 86.43 -10.09
C ILE A 155 -18.39 87.50 -9.05
N PHE A 156 -17.49 87.20 -8.09
CA PHE A 156 -17.09 88.15 -7.04
C PHE A 156 -16.09 89.22 -7.51
N ALA A 157 -15.37 89.00 -8.61
CA ALA A 157 -14.52 90.01 -9.25
C ALA A 157 -15.34 90.99 -10.11
N GLY A 158 -16.42 90.50 -10.75
CA GLY A 158 -17.37 91.33 -11.50
C GLY A 158 -18.17 92.30 -10.63
N SER A 159 -18.34 92.02 -9.32
CA SER A 159 -19.04 92.90 -8.38
C SER A 159 -18.14 94.02 -7.81
N LYS A 160 -17.40 94.72 -8.68
CA LYS A 160 -16.63 95.94 -8.34
C LYS A 160 -17.11 97.15 -9.13
N ALA A 161 -18.41 97.44 -9.01
CA ALA A 161 -18.98 98.73 -9.34
C ALA A 161 -19.62 99.34 -8.08
N LYS A 162 -18.99 100.44 -7.61
CA LYS A 162 -19.48 101.42 -6.64
C LYS A 162 -19.54 101.09 -5.13
N GLU A 163 -18.80 101.93 -4.40
CA GLU A 163 -19.28 102.70 -3.24
C GLU A 163 -19.24 102.06 -1.83
N GLU A 164 -18.10 102.29 -1.18
CA GLU A 164 -17.96 102.87 0.18
C GLU A 164 -18.57 102.27 1.47
N ASN A 165 -17.75 102.39 2.53
CA ASN A 165 -18.10 102.54 3.96
C ASN A 165 -18.56 101.33 4.82
N ASN A 166 -17.53 100.69 5.41
CA ASN A 166 -17.29 100.62 6.88
C ASN A 166 -18.05 99.59 7.77
N SER A 167 -17.38 99.30 8.91
CA SER A 167 -17.78 98.61 10.17
C SER A 167 -18.08 97.08 10.14
N GLN A 168 -17.26 96.26 10.82
CA GLN A 168 -17.47 95.64 12.17
C GLN A 168 -18.32 94.34 12.14
N ASN A 169 -18.13 93.29 12.98
CA ASN A 169 -17.08 92.90 13.94
C ASN A 169 -17.30 91.41 14.40
N PHE A 170 -16.29 90.77 14.99
CA PHE A 170 -16.35 89.59 15.91
C PHE A 170 -16.81 88.18 15.41
N VAL A 171 -16.46 87.17 16.26
CA VAL A 171 -16.07 85.74 16.03
C VAL A 171 -16.00 85.07 17.45
N PRO A 172 -16.05 83.71 17.75
CA PRO A 172 -16.15 82.44 16.97
C PRO A 172 -17.36 81.56 17.47
N PRO A 173 -17.32 80.22 17.79
CA PRO A 173 -16.71 79.01 17.17
C PRO A 173 -17.72 77.84 16.90
N GLY A 174 -17.25 76.76 16.25
CA GLY A 174 -17.89 75.43 16.22
C GLY A 174 -16.85 74.30 16.33
N GLU A 175 -17.09 73.32 17.20
CA GLU A 175 -16.09 72.40 17.79
C GLU A 175 -15.66 71.24 16.86
N VAL A 176 -14.56 70.56 17.24
CA VAL A 176 -13.81 69.55 16.46
C VAL A 176 -13.90 68.16 17.11
N THR A 177 -13.47 67.12 16.38
CA THR A 177 -13.22 65.71 16.83
C THR A 177 -14.48 64.83 16.96
N PRO A 178 -14.40 63.48 16.81
CA PRO A 178 -13.39 62.61 17.40
C PRO A 178 -12.57 61.68 16.47
N THR A 179 -11.38 61.36 16.98
CA THR A 179 -10.58 60.16 16.71
C THR A 179 -11.31 58.91 17.22
N ASP A 180 -11.25 57.78 16.51
CA ASP A 180 -10.73 56.53 17.10
C ASP A 180 -10.56 55.38 16.09
N THR A 181 -9.39 54.74 16.19
CA THR A 181 -9.09 53.43 15.64
C THR A 181 -9.47 52.35 16.64
N ASP A 182 -10.38 51.45 16.28
CA ASP A 182 -10.22 50.03 16.63
C ASP A 182 -11.27 49.13 15.94
N THR A 183 -10.84 48.16 15.12
CA THR A 183 -11.61 46.90 14.98
C THR A 183 -10.75 45.72 14.50
N SER A 184 -11.01 44.56 15.13
CA SER A 184 -10.77 43.20 14.61
C SER A 184 -9.35 42.61 14.70
N LYS A 185 -9.11 41.93 15.82
CA LYS A 185 -8.10 40.88 15.96
C LYS A 185 -8.49 39.69 15.07
N ILE A 186 -7.66 39.35 14.08
CA ILE A 186 -7.83 38.13 13.28
C ILE A 186 -7.39 36.91 14.11
N PRO A 187 -8.26 35.93 14.42
CA PRO A 187 -7.81 34.67 14.97
C PRO A 187 -7.20 33.80 13.84
N HIS A 188 -6.01 33.27 14.06
CA HIS A 188 -5.38 32.33 13.12
C HIS A 188 -6.14 31.00 13.07
N VAL A 189 -7.12 30.89 12.17
CA VAL A 189 -7.83 29.63 11.92
C VAL A 189 -6.88 28.66 11.22
N LEU A 190 -6.29 27.75 11.99
CA LEU A 190 -5.56 26.59 11.47
C LEU A 190 -6.54 25.62 10.80
N LEU A 191 -6.86 25.89 9.52
CA LEU A 191 -7.60 24.97 8.66
C LEU A 191 -6.83 23.66 8.48
N LYS A 192 -7.12 22.67 9.33
CA LYS A 192 -6.74 21.28 9.12
C LYS A 192 -7.44 20.77 7.86
N ARG A 193 -6.75 20.86 6.72
CA ARG A 193 -7.19 20.32 5.42
C ARG A 193 -7.50 18.83 5.57
N LYS A 194 -8.78 18.49 5.72
CA LYS A 194 -9.27 17.11 5.72
C LYS A 194 -9.16 16.58 4.29
N LYS A 195 -8.03 15.93 3.95
CA LYS A 195 -7.86 15.26 2.64
C LYS A 195 -8.98 14.23 2.48
N ALA A 196 -9.66 14.25 1.34
CA ALA A 196 -10.66 13.25 0.98
C ALA A 196 -10.05 11.83 1.01
N ALA A 197 -10.85 10.82 1.31
CA ALA A 197 -10.38 9.44 1.46
C ALA A 197 -9.67 8.91 0.20
N ASP A 198 -10.12 9.36 -0.98
CA ASP A 198 -9.75 8.85 -2.30
C ASP A 198 -8.66 9.66 -3.03
N SER A 199 -7.76 10.34 -2.30
CA SER A 199 -6.58 10.93 -2.93
C SER A 199 -5.68 9.82 -3.54
N PRO A 200 -5.28 9.89 -4.82
CA PRO A 200 -4.56 8.80 -5.50
C PRO A 200 -3.20 8.47 -4.88
N GLU A 201 -2.57 9.42 -4.17
CA GLU A 201 -1.33 9.22 -3.40
C GLU A 201 -1.47 8.11 -2.34
N ARG A 202 -2.66 7.97 -1.73
CA ARG A 202 -2.91 7.00 -0.64
C ARG A 202 -2.99 5.55 -1.14
N LYS A 203 -3.19 5.33 -2.44
CA LYS A 203 -3.10 4.00 -3.07
C LYS A 203 -1.65 3.52 -3.22
N ARG A 204 -0.68 4.43 -3.33
CA ARG A 204 0.75 4.08 -3.49
C ARG A 204 1.48 3.86 -2.17
N TYR A 205 1.03 4.48 -1.08
CA TYR A 205 1.65 4.34 0.25
C TYR A 205 0.60 4.13 1.36
N PRO A 206 0.25 2.88 1.71
CA PRO A 206 -0.65 2.58 2.82
C PRO A 206 -0.04 2.95 4.17
N LEU A 207 -0.68 3.87 4.90
CA LEU A 207 -0.29 4.23 6.26
C LEU A 207 -0.49 3.04 7.21
N ARG A 208 0.59 2.38 7.63
CA ARG A 208 0.56 1.35 8.67
C ARG A 208 0.08 1.96 10.00
N ARG A 209 -1.07 1.51 10.50
CA ARG A 209 -1.56 1.91 11.83
C ARG A 209 -0.63 1.35 12.90
N ARG A 210 0.13 2.21 13.58
CA ARG A 210 0.78 1.85 14.86
C ARG A 210 -0.32 1.61 15.89
N LYS A 211 -0.45 0.37 16.37
CA LYS A 211 -1.17 0.10 17.62
C LYS A 211 -0.23 0.47 18.76
N ILE A 212 -0.62 1.46 19.56
CA ILE A 212 -0.04 1.69 20.88
C ILE A 212 -1.02 1.02 21.85
N THR A 213 -0.59 -0.06 22.48
CA THR A 213 -1.24 -0.57 23.69
C THR A 213 -0.87 0.37 24.84
N LEU A 214 -1.89 0.95 25.46
CA LEU A 214 -1.82 1.56 26.79
C LEU A 214 -1.91 0.46 27.85
#